data_AF-A0A7X7IA99-F1
#
_entry.id   AF-A0A7X7IA99-F1
#
_cell.length_a   1.000
_cell.length_b   1.000
_cell.length_c   1.000
_cell.angle_alpha   90.00
_cell.angle_beta   90.00
_cell.angle_gamma   90.00
#
_symmetry.space_group_name_H-M   'P 1'
#
loop_
_entity.id
_entity.type
_entity.pdbx_description
1 polymer ?
#
loop_
_entity_poly.entity_id
_entity_poly.type
_entity_poly.pdbx_seq_one_letter_code
_entity_poly.pdbx_strand_id
1 'polypeptide(L)'
;MPDIKSVKSPAIISCEHGGNQIPPGLGHLFKDKHQLLQSHRGWDPGALLLAEKIVARNHCPFVFEKNSRLVVDQNRSLTNNQVLSEITASLSKEQKEKIISGIYKPYRITITTAIENLLKKHRRVYHFSIHSFTPVLNGVIRKADMGLLYDPKREIEKVFCLKLIKRLQDEIPGICIRR
;
A
#
# COMPACT_ATOMS: atom_id res chain seq x y z
N MET A 1 6.49 -8.72 15.41
CA MET A 1 6.55 -7.28 15.06
C MET A 1 7.87 -6.73 15.58
N PRO A 2 8.65 -6.00 14.78
CA PRO A 2 9.95 -5.49 15.23
C PRO A 2 9.78 -4.58 16.45
N ASP A 3 10.71 -4.71 17.39
CA ASP A 3 10.72 -4.04 18.69
C ASP A 3 10.77 -2.51 18.52
N ILE A 4 9.77 -1.81 19.09
CA ILE A 4 9.51 -0.37 18.94
C ILE A 4 10.68 0.49 19.45
N LYS A 5 11.61 -0.09 20.22
CA LYS A 5 12.79 0.60 20.76
C LYS A 5 13.92 0.87 19.76
N SER A 6 13.83 0.42 18.50
CA SER A 6 14.90 0.57 17.48
C SER A 6 14.62 1.60 16.37
N VAL A 7 13.51 2.33 16.42
CA VAL A 7 13.10 3.24 15.33
C VAL A 7 14.03 4.47 15.26
N LYS A 8 14.90 4.51 14.24
CA LYS A 8 15.87 5.61 14.02
C LYS A 8 15.45 6.61 12.94
N SER A 9 14.47 6.27 12.11
CA SER A 9 14.08 7.04 10.93
C SER A 9 12.74 7.76 11.14
N PRO A 10 12.58 9.02 10.67
CA PRO A 10 11.29 9.71 10.62
C PRO A 10 10.37 9.16 9.51
N ALA A 11 10.62 7.95 9.01
CA ALA A 11 9.85 7.33 7.95
C ALA A 11 8.93 6.24 8.50
N ILE A 12 7.84 5.97 7.79
CA ILE A 12 6.99 4.79 7.96
C ILE A 12 6.70 4.21 6.58
N ILE A 13 6.71 2.88 6.49
CA ILE A 13 6.40 2.14 5.28
C ILE A 13 5.03 1.51 5.41
N SER A 14 4.22 1.58 4.36
CA SER A 14 3.00 0.77 4.22
C SER A 14 2.98 -0.05 2.94
N CYS A 15 2.19 -1.13 2.95
CA CYS A 15 1.91 -1.94 1.77
C CYS A 15 0.46 -2.44 1.82
N GLU A 16 -0.45 -1.62 1.30
CA GLU A 16 -1.90 -1.83 1.31
C GLU A 16 -2.34 -3.04 0.50
N HIS A 17 -1.57 -3.40 -0.53
CA HIS A 17 -1.89 -4.49 -1.47
C HIS A 17 -0.85 -5.62 -1.41
N GLY A 18 -0.19 -5.77 -0.26
CA GLY A 18 0.91 -6.73 -0.08
C GLY A 18 0.49 -8.20 -0.06
N GLY A 19 -0.77 -8.49 0.24
CA GLY A 19 -1.28 -9.85 0.37
C GLY A 19 -2.47 -10.16 -0.52
N ASN A 20 -2.69 -11.46 -0.75
CA ASN A 20 -3.76 -12.01 -1.58
C ASN A 20 -4.66 -12.99 -0.82
N GLN A 21 -4.61 -13.00 0.53
CA GLN A 21 -5.39 -13.91 1.35
C GLN A 21 -6.87 -13.53 1.36
N ILE A 22 -7.74 -14.51 1.57
CA ILE A 22 -9.16 -14.28 1.82
C ILE A 22 -9.45 -14.54 3.30
N PRO A 23 -10.07 -13.57 4.01
CA PRO A 23 -10.47 -13.76 5.39
C PRO A 23 -11.40 -14.97 5.56
N PRO A 24 -11.32 -15.67 6.71
CA PRO A 24 -12.29 -16.71 7.06
C PRO A 24 -13.74 -16.21 6.90
N GLY A 25 -14.62 -17.07 6.39
CA GLY A 25 -16.02 -16.74 6.14
C GLY A 25 -16.30 -16.10 4.78
N LEU A 26 -15.31 -15.50 4.09
CA LEU A 26 -15.50 -14.92 2.76
C LEU A 26 -15.11 -15.84 1.60
N GLY A 27 -14.47 -16.99 1.88
CA GLY A 27 -13.96 -17.90 0.84
C GLY A 27 -14.99 -18.33 -0.21
N HIS A 28 -16.27 -18.47 0.18
CA HIS A 28 -17.35 -18.81 -0.74
C HIS A 28 -17.56 -17.78 -1.86
N LEU A 29 -17.24 -16.49 -1.62
CA LEU A 29 -17.35 -15.42 -2.61
C LEU A 29 -16.27 -15.51 -3.70
N PHE A 30 -15.20 -16.26 -3.46
CA PHE A 30 -14.01 -16.29 -4.30
C PHE A 30 -13.76 -17.64 -5.00
N LYS A 31 -14.65 -18.63 -4.85
CA LYS A 31 -14.49 -20.00 -5.38
C LYS A 31 -14.08 -20.03 -6.87
N ASP A 32 -14.78 -19.26 -7.71
CA ASP A 32 -14.52 -19.22 -9.16
C ASP A 32 -13.66 -18.02 -9.58
N LYS A 33 -12.98 -17.37 -8.63
CA LYS A 33 -12.25 -16.11 -8.85
C LYS A 33 -10.74 -16.27 -8.63
N HIS A 34 -10.23 -17.49 -8.68
CA HIS A 34 -8.82 -17.78 -8.41
C HIS A 34 -7.86 -17.02 -9.35
N GLN A 35 -8.14 -17.00 -10.66
CA GLN A 35 -7.32 -16.27 -11.63
C GLN A 35 -7.27 -14.77 -11.34
N LEU A 36 -8.43 -14.20 -10.96
CA LEU A 36 -8.53 -12.79 -10.60
C LEU A 36 -7.71 -12.49 -9.33
N LEU A 37 -7.77 -13.36 -8.32
CA LEU A 37 -6.99 -13.24 -7.09
C LEU A 37 -5.47 -13.33 -7.31
N GLN A 38 -5.03 -14.19 -8.24
CA GLN A 38 -3.60 -14.33 -8.56
C GLN A 38 -3.07 -13.21 -9.47
N SER A 39 -3.96 -12.42 -10.08
CA SER A 39 -3.58 -11.29 -10.93
C SER A 39 -3.24 -10.02 -10.13
N HIS A 40 -2.70 -9.01 -10.81
CA HIS A 40 -2.48 -7.66 -10.27
C HIS A 40 -3.76 -6.96 -9.75
N ARG A 41 -4.95 -7.52 -10.03
CA ARG A 41 -6.21 -7.03 -9.44
C ARG A 41 -6.40 -7.51 -8.01
N GLY A 42 -5.83 -8.67 -7.65
CA GLY A 42 -5.95 -9.28 -6.32
C GLY A 42 -4.98 -8.68 -5.29
N TRP A 43 -3.79 -8.30 -5.74
CA TRP A 43 -2.67 -7.84 -4.92
C TRP A 43 -1.60 -7.21 -5.82
N ASP A 44 -0.53 -6.72 -5.21
CA ASP A 44 0.63 -6.14 -5.89
C ASP A 44 1.83 -7.10 -5.81
N PRO A 45 2.08 -7.92 -6.85
CA PRO A 45 3.18 -8.89 -6.83
C PRO A 45 4.55 -8.26 -6.55
N GLY A 46 5.23 -8.74 -5.52
CA GLY A 46 6.58 -8.29 -5.14
C GLY A 46 6.63 -6.99 -4.33
N ALA A 47 5.52 -6.26 -4.16
CA ALA A 47 5.50 -5.03 -3.37
C ALA A 47 5.83 -5.28 -1.89
N LEU A 48 5.26 -6.33 -1.29
CA LEU A 48 5.56 -6.71 0.09
C LEU A 48 7.03 -7.06 0.29
N LEU A 49 7.62 -7.85 -0.61
CA LEU A 49 9.03 -8.22 -0.58
C LEU A 49 9.95 -6.99 -0.65
N LEU A 50 9.62 -6.01 -1.50
CA LEU A 50 10.37 -4.76 -1.57
C LEU A 50 10.22 -3.95 -0.28
N ALA A 51 9.00 -3.82 0.25
CA ALA A 51 8.73 -3.10 1.49
C ALA A 51 9.51 -3.68 2.68
N GLU A 52 9.53 -5.01 2.83
CA GLU A 52 10.30 -5.71 3.87
C GLU A 52 11.80 -5.41 3.78
N LYS A 53 12.36 -5.41 2.56
CA LYS A 53 13.78 -5.06 2.34
C LYS A 53 14.08 -3.60 2.70
N ILE A 54 13.18 -2.67 2.38
CA ILE A 54 13.32 -1.26 2.76
C ILE A 54 13.30 -1.12 4.29
N VAL A 55 12.34 -1.78 4.95
CA VAL A 55 12.18 -1.73 6.41
C VAL A 55 13.39 -2.33 7.12
N ALA A 56 13.89 -3.48 6.66
CA ALA A 56 15.07 -4.13 7.24
C ALA A 56 16.32 -3.23 7.21
N ARG A 57 16.46 -2.38 6.19
CA ARG A 57 17.58 -1.43 6.08
C ARG A 57 17.38 -0.17 6.92
N ASN A 58 16.13 0.32 7.02
CA ASN A 58 15.83 1.63 7.61
C ASN A 58 15.37 1.59 9.07
N HIS A 59 15.01 0.40 9.59
CA HIS A 59 14.52 0.23 10.96
C HIS A 59 13.37 1.19 11.28
N CYS A 60 12.36 1.22 10.42
CA CYS A 60 11.19 2.09 10.53
C CYS A 60 9.92 1.27 10.82
N PRO A 61 8.84 1.89 11.34
CA PRO A 61 7.55 1.24 11.44
C PRO A 61 7.07 0.76 10.07
N PHE A 62 6.39 -0.39 10.09
CA PHE A 62 5.91 -1.06 8.90
C PHE A 62 4.50 -1.62 9.13
N VAL A 63 3.58 -1.34 8.22
CA VAL A 63 2.21 -1.84 8.24
C VAL A 63 1.86 -2.40 6.85
N PHE A 64 1.36 -3.62 6.77
CA PHE A 64 0.89 -4.19 5.51
C PHE A 64 -0.44 -4.90 5.71
N GLU A 65 -1.19 -5.03 4.63
CA GLU A 65 -2.42 -5.82 4.59
C GLU A 65 -2.12 -7.19 3.97
N LYS A 66 -2.57 -8.25 4.65
CA LYS A 66 -2.40 -9.64 4.21
C LYS A 66 -3.53 -10.11 3.31
N ASN A 67 -4.69 -9.47 3.43
CA ASN A 67 -5.87 -9.80 2.67
C ASN A 67 -5.83 -9.14 1.28
N SER A 68 -6.45 -9.79 0.31
CA SER A 68 -6.61 -9.23 -1.03
C SER A 68 -7.38 -7.91 -0.98
N ARG A 69 -6.92 -6.94 -1.78
CA ARG A 69 -7.65 -5.67 -2.02
C ARG A 69 -9.05 -5.87 -2.61
N LEU A 70 -9.32 -7.07 -3.15
CA LEU A 70 -10.65 -7.45 -3.62
C LEU A 70 -11.65 -7.68 -2.49
N VAL A 71 -11.21 -7.78 -1.23
CA VAL A 71 -12.11 -7.79 -0.08
C VAL A 71 -12.51 -6.35 0.26
N VAL A 72 -11.50 -5.52 0.55
CA VAL A 72 -11.61 -4.09 0.80
C VAL A 72 -10.27 -3.43 0.49
N ASP A 73 -10.29 -2.29 -0.21
CA ASP A 73 -9.09 -1.58 -0.64
C ASP A 73 -8.68 -0.52 0.39
N GLN A 74 -7.60 -0.80 1.12
CA GLN A 74 -7.08 0.08 2.17
C GLN A 74 -6.48 1.40 1.66
N ASN A 75 -6.22 1.49 0.35
CA ASN A 75 -5.73 2.68 -0.33
C ASN A 75 -6.86 3.57 -0.86
N ARG A 76 -8.10 3.33 -0.45
CA ARG A 76 -9.28 4.12 -0.83
C ARG A 76 -10.02 4.62 0.41
N SER A 77 -10.58 5.82 0.33
CA SER A 77 -11.49 6.31 1.37
C SER A 77 -12.78 5.49 1.38
N LEU A 78 -13.46 5.42 2.53
CA LEU A 78 -14.78 4.76 2.64
C LEU A 78 -15.86 5.40 1.77
N THR A 79 -15.66 6.65 1.34
CA THR A 79 -16.55 7.35 0.40
C THR A 79 -16.31 6.97 -1.06
N ASN A 80 -15.22 6.26 -1.36
CA ASN A 80 -14.90 5.81 -2.71
C ASN A 80 -15.76 4.59 -3.06
N ASN A 81 -16.46 4.63 -4.19
CA ASN A 81 -17.31 3.52 -4.63
C ASN A 81 -16.55 2.22 -4.96
N GLN A 82 -15.22 2.28 -5.10
CA GLN A 82 -14.35 1.13 -5.33
C GLN A 82 -13.61 0.67 -4.07
N VAL A 83 -13.96 1.19 -2.87
CA VAL A 83 -13.38 0.73 -1.60
C VAL A 83 -13.72 -0.74 -1.34
N LEU A 84 -14.91 -1.17 -1.73
CA LEU A 84 -15.28 -2.58 -1.83
C LEU A 84 -15.24 -2.96 -3.32
N SER A 85 -14.71 -4.13 -3.63
CA SER A 85 -14.65 -4.60 -5.02
C SER A 85 -16.03 -5.02 -5.51
N GLU A 86 -16.14 -5.33 -6.81
CA GLU A 86 -17.35 -5.92 -7.38
C GLU A 86 -17.79 -7.23 -6.67
N ILE A 87 -16.89 -7.89 -5.95
CA ILE A 87 -17.13 -9.15 -5.24
C ILE A 87 -17.82 -8.91 -3.89
N THR A 88 -17.43 -7.84 -3.18
CA THR A 88 -17.92 -7.53 -1.83
C THR A 88 -18.92 -6.37 -1.80
N ALA A 89 -19.05 -5.62 -2.90
CA ALA A 89 -19.97 -4.49 -3.01
C ALA A 89 -21.45 -4.89 -3.06
N SER A 90 -21.80 -6.13 -3.40
CA SER A 90 -23.18 -6.64 -3.39
C SER A 90 -23.62 -7.20 -2.04
N LEU A 91 -22.71 -7.32 -1.07
CA LEU A 91 -23.02 -7.86 0.25
C LEU A 91 -24.03 -6.97 1.02
N SER A 92 -24.70 -7.58 2.00
CA SER A 92 -25.60 -6.85 2.90
C SER A 92 -24.86 -5.74 3.65
N LYS A 93 -25.60 -4.76 4.16
CA LYS A 93 -25.02 -3.66 4.94
C LYS A 93 -24.26 -4.19 6.16
N GLU A 94 -24.79 -5.20 6.83
CA GLU A 94 -24.21 -5.83 8.02
C GLU A 94 -22.90 -6.56 7.66
N GLN A 95 -22.86 -7.28 6.54
CA GLN A 95 -21.66 -7.95 6.06
C GLN A 95 -20.57 -6.95 5.68
N LYS A 96 -20.93 -5.86 5.00
CA LYS A 96 -20.00 -4.77 4.68
C LYS A 96 -19.44 -4.11 5.94
N GLU A 97 -20.28 -3.83 6.93
CA GLU A 97 -19.79 -3.25 8.19
C GLU A 97 -18.84 -4.21 8.93
N LYS A 98 -19.08 -5.53 8.87
CA LYS A 98 -18.12 -6.51 9.41
C LYS A 98 -16.76 -6.46 8.71
N ILE A 99 -16.73 -6.34 7.38
CA ILE A 99 -15.48 -6.14 6.62
C ILE A 99 -14.80 -4.83 7.02
N ILE A 100 -15.57 -3.75 7.08
CA ILE A 100 -15.03 -2.42 7.40
C ILE A 100 -14.47 -2.38 8.83
N SER A 101 -15.21 -2.90 9.81
CA SER A 101 -14.81 -2.91 11.22
C SER A 101 -13.71 -3.93 11.55
N GLY A 102 -13.71 -5.07 10.88
CA GLY A 102 -12.74 -6.14 11.15
C GLY A 102 -11.44 -6.06 10.34
N ILE A 103 -11.44 -5.36 9.20
CA ILE A 103 -10.31 -5.33 8.26
C ILE A 103 -9.88 -3.89 7.95
N TYR A 104 -10.80 -3.04 7.46
CA TYR A 104 -10.46 -1.68 7.05
C TYR A 104 -10.00 -0.79 8.22
N LYS A 105 -10.87 -0.64 9.23
CA LYS A 105 -10.61 0.24 10.38
C LYS A 105 -9.34 -0.17 11.14
N PRO A 106 -9.08 -1.45 11.46
CA PRO A 106 -7.86 -1.85 12.17
C PRO A 106 -6.56 -1.51 11.43
N TYR A 107 -6.52 -1.72 10.11
CA TYR A 107 -5.36 -1.31 9.30
C TYR A 107 -5.14 0.19 9.38
N ARG A 108 -6.21 0.98 9.14
CA ARG A 108 -6.16 2.45 9.15
C ARG A 108 -5.74 3.01 10.51
N ILE A 109 -6.28 2.47 11.60
CA ILE A 109 -5.91 2.86 12.97
C ILE A 109 -4.44 2.56 13.23
N THR A 110 -3.97 1.37 12.85
CA THR A 110 -2.58 0.95 13.07
C THR A 110 -1.60 1.92 12.43
N ILE A 111 -1.83 2.30 11.16
CA ILE A 111 -0.94 3.23 10.46
C ILE A 111 -1.04 4.66 10.99
N THR A 112 -2.23 5.16 11.32
CA THR A 112 -2.38 6.51 11.87
C THR A 112 -1.75 6.63 13.25
N THR A 113 -1.95 5.63 14.13
CA THR A 113 -1.30 5.60 15.45
C THR A 113 0.22 5.53 15.35
N ALA A 114 0.76 4.78 14.37
CA ALA A 114 2.20 4.74 14.13
C ALA A 114 2.75 6.11 13.69
N ILE A 115 2.04 6.81 12.78
CA ILE A 115 2.38 8.18 12.36
C ILE A 115 2.34 9.16 13.54
N GLU A 116 1.27 9.12 14.35
CA GLU A 116 1.14 9.97 15.53
C GLU A 116 2.28 9.75 16.53
N ASN A 117 2.69 8.50 16.75
CA ASN A 117 3.80 8.16 17.63
C ASN A 117 5.16 8.63 17.08
N LEU A 118 5.35 8.63 15.76
CA LEU A 118 6.53 9.23 15.13
C LEU A 118 6.53 10.77 15.26
N LEU A 119 5.37 11.41 15.10
CA LEU A 119 5.23 12.87 15.23
C LEU A 119 5.53 13.38 16.65
N LYS A 120 5.35 12.56 17.69
CA LYS A 120 5.78 12.88 19.06
C LYS A 120 7.30 13.00 19.20
N LYS A 121 8.07 12.36 18.31
CA LYS A 121 9.54 12.27 18.37
C LYS A 121 10.24 13.08 17.27
N HIS A 122 9.53 13.38 16.19
CA HIS A 122 10.08 14.01 15.00
C HIS A 122 9.19 15.14 14.52
N ARG A 123 9.82 16.25 14.13
CA ARG A 123 9.11 17.42 13.58
C ARG A 123 8.34 17.12 12.28
N ARG A 124 8.76 16.10 11.53
CA ARG A 124 8.16 15.67 10.26
C ARG A 124 8.23 14.15 10.16
N VAL A 125 7.23 13.56 9.51
CA VAL A 125 7.16 12.14 9.22
C VAL A 125 6.95 11.95 7.71
N TYR A 126 7.70 11.02 7.12
CA TYR A 126 7.55 10.63 5.72
C TYR A 126 6.88 9.27 5.65
N HIS A 127 5.67 9.22 5.08
CA HIS A 127 4.97 7.97 4.85
C HIS A 127 5.15 7.55 3.40
N PHE A 128 5.74 6.38 3.19
CA PHE A 128 5.85 5.75 1.87
C PHE A 128 4.92 4.55 1.79
N SER A 129 3.98 4.60 0.86
CA SER A 129 3.16 3.45 0.47
C SER A 129 3.82 2.75 -0.72
N ILE A 130 4.11 1.45 -0.55
CA ILE A 130 4.85 0.63 -1.51
C ILE A 130 3.89 -0.23 -2.31
N HIS A 131 3.92 -0.03 -3.62
CA HIS A 131 3.08 -0.69 -4.60
C HIS A 131 3.90 -1.23 -5.76
N SER A 132 3.32 -2.17 -6.51
CA SER A 132 3.84 -2.62 -7.79
C SER A 132 2.79 -2.41 -8.87
N PHE A 133 3.20 -2.46 -10.13
CA PHE A 133 2.28 -2.34 -11.23
C PHE A 133 2.63 -3.30 -12.36
N THR A 134 1.61 -3.79 -13.06
CA THR A 134 1.82 -4.62 -14.25
C THR A 134 2.53 -3.83 -15.35
N PRO A 135 3.56 -4.38 -16.02
CA PRO A 135 4.25 -3.73 -17.13
C PRO A 135 3.33 -3.43 -18.32
N VAL A 136 2.29 -4.24 -18.51
CA VAL A 136 1.28 -4.06 -19.55
C VAL A 136 -0.07 -3.86 -18.88
N LEU A 137 -0.73 -2.75 -19.18
CA LEU A 137 -2.11 -2.49 -18.76
C LEU A 137 -2.98 -2.28 -20.00
N ASN A 138 -4.04 -3.07 -20.16
CA ASN A 138 -4.98 -2.97 -21.28
C ASN A 138 -4.27 -2.98 -22.66
N GLY A 139 -3.24 -3.82 -22.80
CA GLY A 139 -2.42 -3.92 -24.03
C GLY A 139 -1.36 -2.81 -24.19
N VAL A 140 -1.33 -1.81 -23.31
CA VAL A 140 -0.35 -0.71 -23.38
C VAL A 140 0.85 -0.99 -22.49
N ILE A 141 2.04 -0.98 -23.09
CA ILE A 141 3.32 -1.14 -22.39
C ILE A 141 3.65 0.15 -21.61
N ARG A 142 3.92 0.01 -20.32
CA ARG A 142 4.42 1.07 -19.45
C ARG A 142 5.95 1.07 -19.49
N LYS A 143 6.54 2.17 -19.94
CA LYS A 143 8.00 2.35 -20.06
C LYS A 143 8.69 2.80 -18.77
N ALA A 144 7.97 2.82 -17.64
CA ALA A 144 8.53 3.26 -16.37
C ALA A 144 9.01 2.04 -15.59
N ASP A 145 10.23 2.10 -15.04
CA ASP A 145 10.74 1.09 -14.11
C ASP A 145 10.23 1.38 -12.69
N MET A 146 10.06 2.66 -12.35
CA MET A 146 9.58 3.12 -11.05
C MET A 146 8.65 4.33 -11.19
N GLY A 147 7.59 4.35 -10.40
CA GLY A 147 6.71 5.51 -10.23
C GLY A 147 6.87 6.13 -8.84
N LEU A 148 7.04 7.44 -8.76
CA LEU A 148 7.01 8.21 -7.52
C LEU A 148 5.80 9.13 -7.53
N LEU A 149 4.70 8.62 -6.97
CA LEU A 149 3.40 9.29 -6.93
C LEU A 149 3.28 10.13 -5.66
N TYR A 150 2.70 11.32 -5.78
CA TYR A 150 2.44 12.26 -4.69
C TYR A 150 1.30 13.21 -5.07
N ASP A 151 0.79 13.99 -4.12
CA ASP A 151 -0.17 15.05 -4.42
C ASP A 151 0.57 16.29 -4.98
N PRO A 152 0.40 16.64 -6.27
CA PRO A 152 1.12 17.75 -6.88
C PRO A 152 0.75 19.12 -6.30
N LYS A 153 -0.37 19.23 -5.57
CA LYS A 153 -0.76 20.46 -4.86
C LYS A 153 0.04 20.66 -3.57
N ARG A 154 0.76 19.64 -3.11
CA ARG A 154 1.58 19.68 -1.90
C ARG A 154 3.03 19.92 -2.26
N GLU A 155 3.44 21.18 -2.19
CA GLU A 155 4.80 21.58 -2.61
C GLU A 155 5.91 20.83 -1.85
N ILE A 156 5.69 20.49 -0.58
CA ILE A 156 6.64 19.69 0.22
C ILE A 156 6.85 18.30 -0.39
N GLU A 157 5.78 17.63 -0.80
CA GLU A 157 5.86 16.29 -1.42
C GLU A 157 6.54 16.37 -2.79
N LYS A 158 6.18 17.38 -3.59
CA LYS A 158 6.82 17.65 -4.89
C LYS A 158 8.33 17.86 -4.78
N VAL A 159 8.76 18.75 -3.88
CA VAL A 159 10.19 19.04 -3.68
C VAL A 159 10.93 17.80 -3.17
N PHE A 160 10.31 17.04 -2.26
CA PHE A 160 10.89 15.79 -1.76
C PHE A 160 11.04 14.76 -2.88
N CYS A 161 9.99 14.50 -3.65
CA CYS A 161 9.99 13.54 -4.75
C CYS A 161 11.01 13.90 -5.84
N LEU A 162 11.15 15.18 -6.21
CA LEU A 162 12.16 15.61 -7.18
C LEU A 162 13.60 15.33 -6.70
N LYS A 163 13.87 15.55 -5.41
CA LYS A 163 15.18 15.23 -4.81
C LYS A 163 15.42 13.72 -4.78
N LEU A 164 14.38 12.94 -4.43
CA LEU A 164 14.47 11.48 -4.41
C LEU A 164 14.70 10.90 -5.81
N ILE A 165 14.00 11.41 -6.84
CA ILE A 165 14.22 11.02 -8.24
C ILE A 165 15.69 11.22 -8.61
N LYS A 166 16.23 12.42 -8.37
CA LYS A 166 17.63 12.72 -8.69
C LYS A 166 18.57 11.75 -7.99
N ARG A 167 18.38 11.53 -6.68
CA ARG A 167 19.23 10.61 -5.92
C ARG A 167 19.16 9.17 -6.44
N LEU A 168 17.96 8.69 -6.77
CA LEU A 168 17.79 7.33 -7.30
C LEU A 168 18.41 7.16 -8.68
N GLN A 169 18.36 8.18 -9.53
CA GLN A 169 19.01 8.16 -10.85
C GLN A 169 20.54 8.19 -10.73
N ASP A 170 21.08 8.92 -9.75
CA ASP A 170 22.52 8.94 -9.47
C ASP A 170 23.01 7.56 -8.97
N GLU A 171 22.21 6.87 -8.15
CA GLU A 171 22.53 5.56 -7.57
C GLU A 171 22.24 4.38 -8.51
N ILE A 172 21.30 4.53 -9.43
CA ILE A 172 20.86 3.49 -10.37
C ILE A 172 20.89 4.06 -11.79
N PRO A 173 22.07 4.17 -12.43
CA PRO A 173 22.19 4.73 -13.77
C PRO A 173 21.29 4.00 -14.77
N GLY A 174 20.52 4.76 -15.55
CA GLY A 174 19.62 4.23 -16.58
C GLY A 174 18.20 3.90 -16.14
N ILE A 175 17.87 4.00 -14.84
CA ILE A 175 16.50 3.76 -14.35
C ILE A 175 15.51 4.82 -14.89
N CYS A 176 14.40 4.37 -15.47
CA CYS A 176 13.31 5.24 -15.92
C CYS A 176 12.31 5.49 -14.78
N ILE A 177 12.45 6.63 -14.09
CA ILE A 177 11.53 7.06 -13.03
C ILE A 177 10.51 8.04 -13.59
N ARG A 178 9.22 7.81 -13.29
CA ARG A 178 8.11 8.73 -13.62
C ARG A 178 7.44 9.22 -12.35
N ARG A 179 6.78 10.38 -12.43
CA ARG A 179 5.98 11.00 -11.38
C ARG A 179 4.55 11.19 -11.86
#